data_AF-A0A6J4KXT1-F1
#
_entry.id   AF-A0A6J4KXT1-F1
#
_cell.length_a   1.000
_cell.length_b   1.000
_cell.length_c   1.000
_cell.angle_alpha   90.00
_cell.angle_beta   90.00
_cell.angle_gamma   90.00
#
_symmetry.space_group_name_H-M   'P 1'
#
loop_
_entity.id
_entity.type
_entity.pdbx_description
1 polymer ?
#
loop_
_entity_poly.entity_id
_entity_poly.type
_entity_poly.pdbx_seq_one_letter_code
_entity_poly.pdbx_strand_id
1 'polypeptide(L)'
;LVGGALALDLETVVRAYLQQTIGGLISVCQRLLPVGQRQASALLWHIKPEIIAAAERSRDDRSDDAFWTFAALVDIGGMRHPTLSTRLFIS
;
A
#
# COMPACT_ATOMS: atom_id res chain seq x y z
N LEU A 1 13.37 -1.34 10.68
CA LEU A 1 14.21 -0.82 11.79
C LEU A 1 13.44 -0.78 13.11
N VAL A 2 12.36 0.00 13.24
CA VAL A 2 11.59 0.12 14.50
C VAL A 2 11.04 -1.22 15.01
N GLY A 3 10.38 -2.02 14.16
CA GLY A 3 9.86 -3.33 14.58
C GLY A 3 10.94 -4.28 15.12
N GLY A 4 12.14 -4.25 14.53
CA GLY A 4 13.29 -5.01 15.02
C GLY A 4 13.85 -4.46 16.34
N ALA A 5 13.91 -3.13 16.50
CA ALA A 5 14.32 -2.50 17.75
C ALA A 5 13.36 -2.79 18.92
N LEU A 6 12.08 -2.98 18.62
CA LEU A 6 11.05 -3.35 19.59
C LEU A 6 10.87 -4.88 19.74
N ALA A 7 11.72 -5.69 19.11
CA ALA A 7 11.64 -7.16 19.12
C ALA A 7 10.24 -7.72 18.76
N LEU A 8 9.54 -7.05 17.83
CA LEU A 8 8.24 -7.50 17.35
C LEU A 8 8.39 -8.64 16.34
N ASP A 9 7.40 -9.52 16.30
CA ASP A 9 7.31 -10.57 15.31
C ASP A 9 7.28 -9.99 13.88
N LEU A 10 8.15 -10.50 13.01
CA LEU A 10 8.35 -9.99 11.66
C LEU A 10 7.07 -10.10 10.82
N GLU A 11 6.39 -11.25 10.89
CA GLU A 11 5.19 -11.52 10.11
C GLU A 11 4.05 -10.57 10.49
N THR A 12 3.91 -10.32 11.79
CA THR A 12 2.96 -9.35 12.33
C THR A 12 3.27 -7.94 11.86
N VAL A 13 4.54 -7.53 11.90
CA VAL A 13 4.96 -6.18 11.45
C VAL A 13 4.69 -5.99 9.96
N VAL A 14 5.05 -6.95 9.11
CA VAL A 14 4.83 -6.87 7.66
C VAL A 14 3.34 -6.81 7.34
N ARG A 15 2.52 -7.67 7.94
CA ARG A 15 1.07 -7.68 7.73
C ARG A 15 0.41 -6.38 8.20
N ALA A 16 0.81 -5.87 9.36
CA ALA A 16 0.29 -4.62 9.89
C ALA A 16 0.66 -3.43 9.00
N TYR A 17 1.90 -3.38 8.51
CA TYR A 17 2.37 -2.35 7.59
C TYR A 17 1.58 -2.37 6.26
N LEU A 18 1.41 -3.55 5.65
CA LEU A 18 0.64 -3.67 4.41
C LEU A 18 -0.83 -3.30 4.60
N GLN A 19 -1.45 -3.78 5.68
CA GLN A 19 -2.82 -3.43 6.05
C GLN A 19 -3.00 -1.91 6.19
N GLN A 20 -2.09 -1.24 6.90
CA GLN A 20 -2.13 0.21 7.09
C GLN A 20 -1.93 0.95 5.76
N THR A 21 -1.00 0.50 4.93
CA THR A 21 -0.70 1.10 3.62
C THR A 21 -1.92 1.05 2.70
N ILE A 22 -2.54 -0.12 2.56
CA ILE A 22 -3.77 -0.28 1.76
C ILE A 22 -4.92 0.54 2.35
N GLY A 23 -5.09 0.56 3.68
CA GLY A 23 -6.09 1.41 4.34
C GLY A 23 -5.91 2.89 4.01
N GLY A 24 -4.66 3.38 3.97
CA GLY A 24 -4.33 4.73 3.54
C GLY A 24 -4.74 5.01 2.09
N LEU A 25 -4.44 4.10 1.16
CA LEU A 25 -4.83 4.23 -0.26
C LEU A 25 -6.35 4.22 -0.43
N ILE A 26 -7.07 3.37 0.29
CA ILE A 26 -8.54 3.36 0.27
C ILE A 26 -9.10 4.69 0.80
N SER A 27 -8.51 5.26 1.84
CA SER A 27 -8.88 6.58 2.37
C SER A 27 -8.63 7.70 1.35
N VAL A 28 -7.60 7.58 0.50
CA VAL A 28 -7.38 8.48 -0.63
C VAL A 28 -8.50 8.33 -1.66
N CYS A 29 -8.88 7.10 -2.01
CA CYS A 29 -10.00 6.84 -2.92
C CYS A 29 -11.31 7.47 -2.42
N GLN A 30 -11.60 7.41 -1.12
CA GLN A 30 -12.80 8.05 -0.54
C GLN A 30 -12.84 9.57 -0.68
N ARG A 31 -11.67 10.22 -0.82
CA ARG A 31 -11.56 11.67 -1.00
C ARG A 31 -11.53 12.11 -2.47
N LEU A 32 -11.07 11.23 -3.36
CA LEU A 32 -10.98 11.50 -4.80
C LEU A 32 -12.18 10.99 -5.60
N LEU A 33 -12.90 9.98 -5.09
CA LEU A 33 -13.98 9.27 -5.76
C LEU A 33 -15.22 9.25 -4.86
N PRO A 34 -16.44 9.06 -5.42
CA PRO A 34 -17.66 8.94 -4.65
C PRO A 34 -17.77 7.55 -3.98
N VAL A 35 -16.86 7.24 -3.07
CA VAL A 35 -16.78 5.96 -2.34
C VAL A 35 -17.24 6.16 -0.90
N GLY A 36 -18.37 5.53 -0.55
CA GLY A 36 -18.90 5.56 0.82
C GLY A 36 -18.18 4.61 1.78
N GLN A 37 -18.45 4.73 3.07
CA GLN A 37 -17.84 3.91 4.12
C GLN A 37 -18.06 2.40 3.91
N ARG A 38 -19.29 1.99 3.56
CA ARG A 38 -19.60 0.58 3.27
C ARG A 38 -18.77 0.01 2.11
N GLN A 39 -18.59 0.81 1.05
CA GLN A 39 -17.80 0.41 -0.11
C GLN A 39 -16.31 0.31 0.23
N ALA A 40 -15.78 1.23 1.04
CA ALA A 40 -14.40 1.18 1.51
C ALA A 40 -14.12 -0.07 2.36
N SER A 41 -15.00 -0.38 3.33
CA SER A 41 -14.88 -1.59 4.14
C SER A 41 -14.98 -2.86 3.29
N ALA A 42 -15.88 -2.87 2.29
CA ALA A 42 -15.98 -3.97 1.35
C ALA A 42 -14.68 -4.10 0.53
N LEU A 43 -14.13 -3.01 -0.01
CA LEU A 43 -12.89 -3.03 -0.77
C LEU A 43 -11.73 -3.60 0.04
N LEU A 44 -11.57 -3.16 1.29
CA LEU A 44 -10.54 -3.66 2.20
C LEU A 44 -10.71 -5.16 2.48
N TRP A 45 -11.96 -5.62 2.67
CA TRP A 45 -12.25 -7.04 2.85
C TRP A 45 -11.86 -7.87 1.62
N HIS A 46 -12.21 -7.41 0.41
CA HIS A 46 -11.90 -8.12 -0.83
C HIS A 46 -10.40 -8.12 -1.16
N ILE A 47 -9.65 -7.08 -0.78
CA ILE A 47 -8.20 -6.99 -1.00
C ILE A 47 -7.39 -7.82 0.02
N LYS A 48 -7.98 -8.19 1.16
CA LYS A 48 -7.30 -8.92 2.24
C LYS A 48 -6.49 -10.16 1.77
N PRO A 49 -6.99 -11.03 0.86
CA PRO A 49 -6.21 -12.16 0.36
C PRO A 49 -4.93 -11.72 -0.35
N GLU A 50 -4.97 -10.64 -1.12
CA GLU A 50 -3.80 -10.10 -1.81
C GLU A 50 -2.76 -9.52 -0.85
N ILE A 51 -3.20 -8.93 0.26
CA ILE A 51 -2.30 -8.46 1.34
C ILE A 51 -1.56 -9.65 1.95
N ILE A 52 -2.27 -10.75 2.20
CA ILE A 52 -1.67 -11.97 2.75
C ILE A 52 -0.68 -12.57 1.75
N ALA A 53 -1.08 -12.71 0.48
CA ALA A 53 -0.23 -13.24 -0.58
C ALA A 53 1.03 -12.38 -0.81
N ALA A 54 0.91 -11.04 -0.75
CA ALA A 54 2.06 -10.15 -0.84
C ALA A 54 3.01 -10.29 0.35
N ALA A 55 2.48 -10.44 1.57
CA ALA A 55 3.29 -10.68 2.76
C ALA A 55 4.07 -11.99 2.64
N GLU A 56 3.43 -13.07 2.17
CA GLU A 56 4.06 -14.38 1.95
C GLU A 56 5.15 -14.30 0.87
N ARG A 57 4.87 -13.72 -0.29
CA ARG A 57 5.87 -13.52 -1.35
C ARG A 57 7.09 -12.75 -0.86
N SER A 58 6.90 -11.72 -0.02
CA SER A 58 8.01 -10.93 0.52
C SER A 58 8.94 -11.71 1.46
N ARG A 59 8.48 -12.84 2.00
CA ARG A 59 9.31 -13.71 2.85
C ARG A 59 10.16 -14.66 2.03
N ASP A 60 9.60 -15.17 0.94
CA ASP A 60 10.17 -16.26 0.16
C ASP A 60 11.22 -15.76 -0.85
N ASP A 61 11.04 -14.56 -1.41
CA ASP A 61 11.97 -14.00 -2.39
C ASP A 61 12.97 -13.01 -1.76
N ARG A 62 14.12 -13.59 -1.41
CA ARG A 62 15.37 -13.00 -0.90
C ARG A 62 16.20 -12.18 -1.89
N SER A 63 15.94 -12.34 -3.18
CA SER A 63 16.91 -11.98 -4.22
C SER A 63 17.03 -10.47 -4.40
N ASP A 64 18.21 -10.00 -4.84
CA ASP A 64 18.40 -8.58 -5.16
C ASP A 64 17.39 -8.12 -6.23
N ASP A 65 17.07 -8.98 -7.20
CA ASP A 65 16.10 -8.72 -8.26
C ASP A 65 14.68 -8.50 -7.73
N ALA A 66 14.29 -9.16 -6.62
CA ALA A 66 12.96 -9.03 -6.02
C ALA A 66 12.68 -7.64 -5.43
N PHE A 67 13.72 -6.88 -5.11
CA PHE A 67 13.58 -5.52 -4.58
C PHE A 67 13.33 -4.47 -5.67
N TRP A 68 13.66 -4.79 -6.93
CA TRP A 68 13.49 -3.87 -8.04
C TRP A 68 12.15 -4.13 -8.73
N THR A 69 11.35 -3.08 -8.87
CA THR A 69 10.08 -3.16 -9.60
C THR A 69 10.00 -2.02 -10.60
N PHE A 70 9.48 -2.33 -11.78
CA PHE A 70 9.12 -1.34 -12.79
C PHE A 70 7.60 -1.20 -12.85
N ALA A 71 7.08 -0.10 -12.30
CA ALA A 71 5.65 0.18 -12.21
C ALA A 71 5.30 1.45 -12.99
N ALA A 72 5.53 1.42 -14.31
CA ALA A 72 5.48 2.59 -15.20
C ALA A 72 4.26 3.52 -15.00
N LEU A 73 3.07 2.95 -14.79
CA LEU A 73 1.85 3.76 -14.59
C LEU A 73 1.86 4.53 -13.27
N VAL A 74 2.36 3.91 -12.19
CA VAL A 74 2.50 4.54 -10.87
C VAL A 74 3.57 5.64 -10.95
N ASP A 75 4.71 5.34 -11.60
CA ASP A 75 5.81 6.29 -11.75
C ASP A 75 5.38 7.53 -12.55
N ILE A 76 4.73 7.33 -13.71
CA ILE A 76 4.19 8.43 -14.52
C ILE A 76 3.13 9.22 -13.75
N GLY A 77 2.28 8.54 -12.95
CA GLY A 77 1.32 9.19 -12.07
C GLY A 77 1.99 10.12 -11.06
N GLY A 78 3.03 9.65 -10.38
CA GLY A 78 3.83 10.44 -9.45
C GLY A 78 4.54 11.61 -10.13
N MET A 79 5.09 11.42 -11.33
CA MET A 79 5.71 12.50 -12.11
C MET A 79 4.71 13.59 -12.55
N ARG A 80 3.44 13.21 -12.78
CA ARG A 80 2.38 14.15 -13.13
C ARG A 80 1.82 14.88 -11.92
N HIS A 81 1.89 14.31 -10.72
CA HIS A 81 1.27 14.88 -9.53
C HIS A 81 1.72 16.33 -9.21
N PRO A 82 3.02 16.70 -9.31
CA PRO A 82 3.47 18.08 -9.13
C PRO A 82 2.91 19.07 -10.15
N THR A 83 2.46 18.60 -11.31
CA THR A 83 1.94 19.43 -12.42
C THR A 83 0.43 19.71 -12.32
N LEU A 84 -0.25 19.12 -11.33
CA LEU A 84 -1.68 19.33 -11.14
C LEU A 84 -1.98 20.74 -10.65
N SER A 85 -2.97 21.40 -11.27
CA SER A 85 -3.41 22.75 -10.88
C SER A 85 -4.04 22.80 -9.48
N THR A 86 -4.77 21.74 -9.10
CA THR A 86 -5.38 21.57 -7.78
C THR A 86 -4.89 20.26 -7.17
N ARG A 87 -4.38 20.35 -5.93
CA ARG A 87 -3.82 19.21 -5.20
C ARG A 87 -4.46 19.09 -3.82
N LEU A 88 -5.03 17.92 -3.54
CA LEU A 88 -5.54 17.57 -2.21
C LEU A 88 -4.49 16.84 -1.36
N PHE A 89 -3.41 16.37 -1.99
CA PHE A 89 -2.36 15.56 -1.40
C PHE A 89 -0.99 16.17 -1.70
N ILE A 90 -0.01 15.85 -0.86
CA ILE A 90 1.36 16.36 -1.02
C ILE A 90 2.11 15.57 -2.11
N SER A 91 1.77 14.31 -2.33
CA SER A 91 2.41 13.39 -3.29
C SER A 91 1.42 12.36 -3.79
#